data_AF-A0A933BB56-F1
#
_entry.id   AF-A0A933BB56-F1
#
_cell.length_a   1.000
_cell.length_b   1.000
_cell.length_c   1.000
_cell.angle_alpha   90.00
_cell.angle_beta   90.00
_cell.angle_gamma   90.00
#
_symmetry.space_group_name_H-M   'P 1'
#
loop_
_entity.id
_entity.type
_entity.pdbx_description
1 polymer ?
#
loop_
_entity_poly.entity_id
_entity_poly.type
_entity_poly.pdbx_seq_one_letter_code
_entity_poly.pdbx_strand_id
1 'polypeptide(L)'
;MTAARETIRQAARRRLSRCYVPGSVYRLQLSRRFDFRSAAAVAPYLREMGIEALYLSPCFRSVPGSSHGYDVVDPGELNPELGGEAGFEFLSGRLRGLGRQSRAFACAAQ
;
A
#
# COMPACT_ATOMS: atom_id res chain seq x y z
N MET A 1 -18.84 -21.70 25.10
CA MET A 1 -18.62 -20.99 23.81
C MET A 1 -17.40 -20.06 23.78
N THR A 2 -16.79 -19.70 24.92
CA THR A 2 -15.60 -18.81 24.99
C THR A 2 -14.30 -19.54 24.62
N ALA A 3 -14.12 -20.78 25.10
CA ALA A 3 -12.93 -21.59 24.84
C ALA A 3 -12.67 -21.87 23.35
N ALA A 4 -13.71 -22.16 22.56
CA ALA A 4 -13.57 -22.40 21.12
C ALA A 4 -13.11 -21.14 20.36
N ARG A 5 -13.60 -19.95 20.74
CA ARG A 5 -13.16 -18.66 20.18
C ARG A 5 -11.71 -18.36 20.52
N GLU A 6 -11.29 -18.72 21.73
CA GLU A 6 -9.93 -18.52 22.21
C GLU A 6 -8.93 -19.42 21.49
N THR A 7 -9.29 -20.70 21.26
CA THR A 7 -8.48 -21.64 20.46
C THR A 7 -8.31 -21.16 19.02
N ILE A 8 -9.38 -20.68 18.36
CA ILE A 8 -9.29 -20.12 17.01
C ILE A 8 -8.37 -18.89 17.00
N ARG A 9 -8.50 -18.00 17.99
CA ARG A 9 -7.66 -16.80 18.12
C ARG A 9 -6.19 -17.16 18.36
N GLN A 10 -5.90 -18.22 19.13
CA GLN A 10 -4.56 -18.70 19.42
C GLN A 10 -3.91 -19.40 18.22
N ALA A 11 -4.68 -20.20 17.47
CA ALA A 11 -4.25 -20.82 16.22
C ALA A 11 -4.00 -19.77 15.12
N ALA A 12 -4.88 -18.77 15.00
CA ALA A 12 -4.68 -17.62 14.12
C ALA A 12 -3.42 -16.84 14.51
N ARG A 13 -3.19 -16.55 15.80
CA ARG A 13 -1.96 -15.91 16.28
C ARG A 13 -0.69 -16.69 15.92
N ARG A 14 -0.69 -18.02 16.06
CA ARG A 14 0.46 -18.87 15.67
C ARG A 14 0.72 -18.88 14.15
N ARG A 15 -0.32 -18.77 13.32
CA ARG A 15 -0.17 -18.65 11.87
C ARG A 15 0.27 -17.24 11.47
N LEU A 16 -0.37 -16.22 12.04
CA LEU A 16 -0.08 -14.82 11.80
C LEU A 16 1.25 -14.39 12.38
N SER A 17 1.80 -15.04 13.40
CA SER A 17 3.16 -14.75 13.91
C SER A 17 4.27 -15.05 12.89
N ARG A 18 3.95 -15.74 11.78
CA ARG A 18 4.85 -15.93 10.62
C ARG A 18 4.56 -14.94 9.48
N CYS A 19 3.47 -14.19 9.55
CA CYS A 19 3.08 -13.19 8.55
C CYS A 19 3.24 -11.78 9.15
N TYR A 20 3.71 -10.82 8.36
CA TYR A 20 3.66 -9.44 8.79
C TYR A 20 2.21 -8.96 8.73
N VAL A 21 1.62 -8.69 9.89
CA VAL A 21 0.31 -8.03 10.00
C VAL A 21 0.57 -6.60 10.47
N PRO A 22 0.37 -5.59 9.61
CA PRO A 22 0.52 -4.20 10.05
C PRO A 22 -0.54 -3.88 11.12
N GLY A 23 -0.13 -3.21 12.20
CA GLY A 23 -1.02 -2.75 13.27
C GLY A 23 -1.95 -1.63 12.82
N SER A 24 -1.56 -0.86 11.80
CA SER A 24 -2.34 0.24 11.23
C SER A 24 -2.09 0.36 9.73
N VAL A 25 -3.14 0.60 8.96
CA VAL A 25 -3.09 0.72 7.50
C VAL A 25 -3.78 2.02 7.09
N TYR A 26 -3.15 2.80 6.20
CA TYR A 26 -3.72 4.01 5.64
C TYR A 26 -3.90 3.89 4.13
N ARG A 27 -5.11 4.17 3.64
CA ARG A 27 -5.42 4.10 2.21
C ARG A 27 -5.08 5.41 1.51
N LEU A 28 -4.24 5.36 0.48
CA LEU A 28 -3.92 6.49 -0.38
C LEU A 28 -4.54 6.32 -1.76
N GLN A 29 -5.31 7.32 -2.17
CA GLN A 29 -5.90 7.38 -3.50
C GLN A 29 -4.93 8.10 -4.45
N LEU A 30 -4.30 7.34 -5.34
CA LEU A 30 -3.42 7.88 -6.37
C LEU A 30 -4.25 8.47 -7.51
N SER A 31 -3.78 9.58 -8.06
CA SER A 31 -4.35 10.25 -9.22
C SER A 31 -3.26 11.06 -9.92
N ARG A 32 -3.54 11.64 -11.08
CA ARG A 32 -2.59 12.53 -11.79
C ARG A 32 -2.12 13.72 -10.94
N ARG A 33 -2.90 14.14 -9.94
CA ARG A 33 -2.55 15.23 -9.00
C ARG A 33 -1.89 14.72 -7.73
N PHE A 34 -1.95 13.42 -7.47
CA PHE A 34 -1.39 12.78 -6.28
C PHE A 34 -0.69 11.48 -6.71
N ASP A 35 0.55 11.64 -7.15
CA ASP A 35 1.40 10.62 -7.73
C ASP A 35 2.27 9.89 -6.68
N PHE A 36 3.14 8.97 -7.12
CA PHE A 36 4.03 8.26 -6.20
C PHE A 36 4.99 9.19 -5.44
N ARG A 37 5.40 10.32 -6.03
CA ARG A 37 6.28 11.29 -5.38
C ARG A 37 5.56 12.04 -4.27
N SER A 38 4.30 12.41 -4.52
CA SER A 38 3.41 13.03 -3.54
C SER A 38 3.15 12.07 -2.37
N ALA A 39 2.90 10.79 -2.65
CA ALA A 39 2.81 9.75 -1.63
C ALA A 39 4.11 9.62 -0.81
N ALA A 40 5.27 9.68 -1.47
CA ALA A 40 6.58 9.62 -0.81
C ALA A 40 6.86 10.85 0.08
N ALA A 41 6.33 12.02 -0.29
CA ALA A 41 6.45 13.25 0.49
C ALA A 41 5.60 13.21 1.77
N VAL A 42 4.43 12.57 1.73
CA VAL A 42 3.50 12.44 2.86
C VAL A 42 3.88 11.26 3.78
N ALA A 43 4.65 10.28 3.29
CA ALA A 43 5.05 9.10 4.06
C ALA A 43 5.71 9.37 5.43
N PRO A 44 6.61 10.37 5.60
CA PRO A 44 7.18 10.70 6.91
C PRO A 44 6.12 11.16 7.92
N TYR A 45 5.16 11.97 7.49
CA TYR A 45 4.07 12.46 8.32
C TYR A 45 3.14 11.33 8.78
N LEU A 46 2.79 10.41 7.87
CA LEU A 46 1.98 9.23 8.23
C LEU A 46 2.69 8.34 9.25
N ARG A 47 4.01 8.25 9.14
CA ARG A 47 4.84 7.51 10.08
C ARG A 47 4.90 8.16 11.46
N GLU A 48 4.98 9.49 11.53
CA GLU A 48 4.88 10.23 12.80
C GLU A 48 3.52 10.01 13.49
N MET A 49 2.44 9.83 12.72
CA MET A 49 1.13 9.45 13.24
C MET A 49 1.02 7.97 13.68
N GLY A 50 2.04 7.14 13.43
CA GLY A 50 2.03 5.72 13.81
C GLY A 50 1.35 4.80 12.78
N ILE A 51 1.26 5.22 11.51
CA ILE A 51 0.78 4.35 10.42
C ILE A 51 1.89 3.38 10.00
N GLU A 52 1.59 2.07 10.00
CA GLU A 52 2.56 1.01 9.70
C GLU A 52 2.57 0.55 8.23
N ALA A 53 1.44 0.68 7.53
CA ALA A 53 1.34 0.29 6.14
C ALA A 53 0.52 1.26 5.32
N LEU A 54 0.95 1.43 4.06
CA LEU A 54 0.20 2.20 3.07
C LEU A 54 -0.48 1.24 2.12
N TYR A 55 -1.79 1.44 1.94
CA TYR A 55 -2.61 0.73 0.97
C TYR A 55 -2.90 1.67 -0.20
N LEU A 56 -2.23 1.46 -1.32
CA LEU A 56 -2.38 2.33 -2.49
C LEU A 56 -3.62 1.90 -3.30
N SER A 57 -4.23 2.84 -4.03
CA SER A 57 -5.19 2.51 -5.09
C SER A 57 -4.50 1.77 -6.25
N PRO A 58 -5.26 1.17 -7.19
CA PRO A 58 -4.67 0.52 -8.37
C PRO A 58 -3.72 1.47 -9.09
N CYS A 59 -2.51 0.99 -9.36
CA CYS A 59 -1.44 1.77 -9.96
C CYS A 59 -0.99 1.24 -11.33
N PHE A 60 -1.73 0.26 -11.86
CA PHE A 60 -1.53 -0.28 -13.20
C PHE A 60 -2.04 0.71 -14.25
N ARG A 61 -1.56 0.54 -15.49
CA ARG A 61 -1.89 1.41 -16.61
C ARG A 61 -3.40 1.44 -16.82
N SER A 62 -3.98 2.62 -16.65
CA SER A 62 -5.40 2.88 -16.86
C SER A 62 -5.64 3.76 -18.08
N VAL A 63 -6.91 3.90 -18.47
CA VAL A 63 -7.32 4.85 -19.51
C VAL A 63 -6.74 6.24 -19.19
N PRO A 64 -6.12 6.94 -20.17
CA PRO A 64 -5.56 8.27 -19.97
C PRO A 64 -6.59 9.22 -19.36
N GLY A 65 -6.27 9.88 -18.25
CA GLY A 65 -7.20 10.77 -17.55
C GLY A 65 -8.11 10.10 -16.52
N SER A 66 -7.97 8.80 -16.25
CA SER A 66 -8.70 8.16 -15.13
C SER A 66 -8.23 8.74 -13.79
N SER A 67 -9.17 9.31 -13.04
CA SER A 67 -8.91 9.88 -11.71
C SER A 67 -8.73 8.81 -10.62
N HIS A 68 -9.15 7.57 -10.88
CA HIS A 68 -9.32 6.54 -9.87
C HIS A 68 -8.42 5.31 -10.08
N GLY A 69 -7.99 5.06 -11.32
CA GLY A 69 -7.09 3.95 -11.67
C GLY A 69 -7.77 2.59 -11.84
N TYR A 70 -9.09 2.49 -11.69
CA TYR A 70 -9.83 1.22 -11.85
C TYR A 70 -10.05 0.82 -13.32
N ASP A 71 -9.92 1.77 -14.25
CA ASP A 71 -10.08 1.53 -15.69
C ASP A 71 -8.78 0.91 -16.26
N VAL A 72 -8.34 -0.22 -15.70
CA VAL A 72 -7.07 -0.87 -16.04
C VAL A 72 -7.12 -1.36 -17.49
N VAL A 73 -6.21 -0.84 -18.30
CA VAL A 73 -6.00 -1.23 -19.69
C VAL A 73 -4.91 -2.30 -19.79
N ASP A 74 -3.87 -2.18 -18.97
CA ASP A 74 -2.77 -3.14 -18.93
C ASP A 74 -2.30 -3.37 -17.48
N PRO A 75 -2.50 -4.58 -16.91
CA PRO A 75 -2.02 -4.92 -15.58
C PRO A 75 -0.51 -5.23 -15.52
N GLY A 76 0.17 -5.35 -16.66
CA GLY A 76 1.61 -5.61 -16.75
C GLY A 76 2.46 -4.34 -16.66
N GLU A 77 1.86 -3.16 -16.78
CA GLU A 77 2.56 -1.88 -16.79
C GLU A 77 2.05 -0.96 -15.67
N LEU A 78 2.97 -0.30 -14.97
CA LEU A 78 2.63 0.76 -14.02
C LEU A 78 2.24 2.04 -14.77
N ASN A 79 1.22 2.73 -14.28
CA ASN A 79 0.70 3.91 -14.96
C ASN A 79 1.78 5.01 -15.07
N PRO A 80 2.22 5.38 -16.28
CA PRO A 80 3.23 6.43 -16.47
C PRO A 80 2.75 7.80 -15.95
N GLU A 81 1.43 8.06 -15.92
CA GLU A 81 0.87 9.30 -15.38
C GLU A 81 1.02 9.42 -13.85
N LEU A 82 1.23 8.31 -13.15
CA LEU A 82 1.51 8.28 -11.71
C LEU A 82 3.02 8.34 -11.40
N GLY A 83 3.86 8.41 -12.43
CA GLY A 83 5.32 8.36 -12.33
C GLY A 83 5.93 7.01 -12.73
N GLY A 84 5.12 6.03 -13.15
CA GLY A 84 5.57 4.73 -13.66
C GLY A 84 6.43 3.95 -12.67
N GLU A 85 7.28 3.08 -13.20
CA GLU A 85 8.17 2.22 -12.41
C GLU A 85 9.20 3.01 -11.60
N ALA A 86 9.76 4.08 -12.17
CA ALA A 86 10.70 4.95 -11.47
C ALA A 86 10.06 5.65 -10.26
N GLY A 87 8.80 6.08 -10.37
CA GLY A 87 8.03 6.66 -9.27
C GLY A 87 7.76 5.63 -8.17
N PHE A 88 7.41 4.41 -8.55
CA PHE A 88 7.19 3.31 -7.60
C PHE A 88 8.47 2.95 -6.84
N GLU A 89 9.61 2.80 -7.54
CA GLU A 89 10.90 2.52 -6.91
C GLU A 89 11.33 3.65 -5.97
N PHE A 90 11.08 4.91 -6.35
CA PHE A 90 11.34 6.05 -5.47
C PHE A 90 10.52 5.98 -4.18
N LEU A 91 9.20 5.71 -4.28
CA LEU A 91 8.34 5.54 -3.12
C LEU A 91 8.80 4.37 -2.25
N SER A 92 9.10 3.22 -2.86
CA SER A 92 9.58 2.03 -2.16
C SER A 92 10.90 2.28 -1.44
N GLY A 93 11.85 2.96 -2.09
CA GLY A 93 13.11 3.41 -1.50
C GLY A 93 12.88 4.34 -0.31
N ARG A 94 11.99 5.33 -0.44
CA ARG A 94 11.67 6.26 0.64
C ARG A 94 11.07 5.55 1.85
N LEU A 95 10.14 4.64 1.64
CA LEU A 95 9.49 3.86 2.70
C LEU A 95 10.49 2.93 3.40
N ARG A 96 11.37 2.27 2.65
CA ARG A 96 12.47 1.46 3.21
C ARG A 96 13.39 2.29 4.10
N GLY A 97 13.75 3.49 3.65
CA GLY A 97 14.60 4.42 4.42
C GLY A 97 13.91 4.98 5.67
N LEU A 98 12.58 5.03 5.69
CA LEU A 98 11.85 5.47 6.88
C LEU A 98 11.87 4.40 7.98
N GLY A 99 11.93 3.10 7.68
CA GLY A 99 12.14 2.02 8.66
C GLY A 99 11.26 0.78 8.43
N ARG A 100 11.52 -0.31 9.17
CA ARG A 100 10.89 -1.65 8.99
C ARG A 100 9.35 -1.68 9.11
N GLN A 101 8.75 -0.62 9.65
CA GLN A 101 7.32 -0.46 9.91
C GLN A 101 6.62 0.37 8.81
N SER A 102 7.17 0.45 7.61
CA SER A 102 6.55 1.20 6.51
C SER A 102 6.66 0.39 5.24
N ARG A 103 5.77 -0.60 5.10
CA ARG A 103 5.63 -1.34 3.85
C ARG A 103 4.47 -0.74 3.07
N ALA A 104 4.71 -0.33 1.83
CA ALA A 104 3.61 -0.17 0.88
C ALA A 104 3.12 -1.56 0.50
N PHE A 105 1.89 -1.87 0.84
CA PHE A 105 1.17 -2.97 0.21
C PHE A 105 0.47 -2.38 -1.00
N ALA A 106 1.08 -2.58 -2.17
CA ALA A 106 0.47 -2.22 -3.45
C ALA A 106 -0.81 -3.04 -3.64
N CYS A 107 -1.85 -2.34 -4.10
CA CYS A 107 -3.23 -2.79 -4.22
C CYS A 107 -3.36 -4.18 -4.86
N ALA A 108 -4.18 -5.03 -4.23
CA ALA A 108 -4.83 -6.13 -4.91
C ALA A 108 -5.76 -5.55 -5.98
N ALA A 109 -5.42 -5.76 -7.25
CA ALA A 109 -6.45 -5.84 -8.27
C ALA A 109 -7.33 -7.04 -7.87
N GLN A 110 -8.62 -6.78 -7.62
CA GLN A 110 -9.60 -7.86 -7.45
C GLN A 110 -9.82 -8.57 -8.78
#